data_AF-A0A4D4MGN6-F1
#
_entry.id   AF-A0A4D4MGN6-F1
#
_cell.length_a   1.000
_cell.length_b   1.000
_cell.length_c   1.000
_cell.angle_alpha   90.00
_cell.angle_beta   90.00
_cell.angle_gamma   90.00
#
_symmetry.space_group_name_H-M   'P 1'
#
loop_
_entity.id
_entity.type
_entity.pdbx_description
1 polymer ?
#
loop_
_entity_poly.entity_id
_entity_poly.type
_entity_poly.pdbx_seq_one_letter_code
_entity_poly.pdbx_strand_id
1 'polypeptide(L)'
;MVFVRTTPPRPVDVTAVLPELAPLARPAIRLHPRPGSPSAGESSVGGPLLWPAEEPWPHCEASHLHVDSGFRQSPADVRLMRRRQARWHRDHDGRGGMTPEEEAIKERNAARLTERLDADPPPADCPVPMLPVAQLYLRDIPLLQPPGQADLLQVLWCPYDHDPHHKPATALFWRSAAEVVDILATPPEPYEVNDDGYLPEPCVLAPEAITEYPNSLDLSPQMLLMVQDWSRWQAAGADVDSSEHADCPRDFYDVHLADAPGWKVGGWPPWGRTDPNPDTALSVMCRWSRC
;
A
#
# COMPACT_ATOMS: atom_id res chain seq x y z
N MET A 1 -17.34 -1.83 21.32
CA MET A 1 -16.45 -2.96 20.97
C MET A 1 -15.84 -2.64 19.61
N VAL A 2 -14.52 -2.46 19.54
CA VAL A 2 -13.84 -2.29 18.25
C VAL A 2 -13.78 -3.67 17.61
N PHE A 3 -14.57 -3.89 16.55
CA PHE A 3 -14.41 -5.10 15.74
C PHE A 3 -13.05 -5.03 15.07
N VAL A 4 -12.12 -5.87 15.52
CA VAL A 4 -10.86 -6.09 14.83
C VAL A 4 -11.21 -6.83 13.54
N ARG A 5 -11.29 -6.11 12.42
CA ARG A 5 -11.32 -6.76 11.09
C ARG A 5 -9.99 -7.48 10.93
N THR A 6 -10.02 -8.80 11.06
CA THR A 6 -8.96 -9.74 10.72
C THR A 6 -9.28 -10.40 9.38
N THR A 7 -8.33 -11.17 8.86
CA THR A 7 -8.60 -12.06 7.74
C THR A 7 -9.76 -12.98 8.09
N PRO A 8 -10.81 -13.07 7.25
CA PRO A 8 -11.84 -14.09 7.43
C PRO A 8 -11.16 -15.47 7.51
N PRO A 9 -11.61 -16.37 8.40
CA PRO A 9 -11.05 -17.71 8.46
C PRO A 9 -11.18 -18.36 7.08
N ARG A 10 -10.18 -19.15 6.71
CA ARG A 10 -10.24 -19.90 5.46
C ARG A 10 -11.46 -20.81 5.48
N PRO A 11 -12.17 -20.96 4.35
CA PRO A 11 -13.32 -21.87 4.27
C PRO A 11 -12.91 -23.33 4.48
N VAL A 12 -11.64 -23.66 4.19
CA VAL A 12 -11.09 -25.01 4.33
C VAL A 12 -9.64 -24.97 4.86
N ASP A 13 -9.23 -26.02 5.57
CA ASP A 13 -7.81 -26.25 5.89
C ASP A 13 -7.09 -26.81 4.65
N VAL A 14 -6.26 -25.97 4.03
CA VAL A 14 -5.51 -26.29 2.81
C VAL A 14 -4.69 -27.58 2.95
N THR A 15 -4.05 -27.79 4.10
CA THR A 15 -3.15 -28.95 4.30
C THR A 15 -3.89 -30.23 4.62
N ALA A 16 -5.13 -30.14 5.09
CA ALA A 16 -6.01 -31.29 5.24
C ALA A 16 -6.50 -31.81 3.88
N VAL A 17 -6.70 -30.92 2.90
CA VAL A 17 -7.15 -31.27 1.54
C VAL A 17 -5.98 -31.65 0.62
N LEU A 18 -4.87 -30.91 0.73
CA LEU A 18 -3.66 -31.05 -0.08
C LEU A 18 -2.43 -31.05 0.84
N PRO A 19 -2.09 -32.19 1.47
CA PRO A 19 -0.93 -32.32 2.34
C PRO A 19 0.39 -31.92 1.66
N GLU A 20 0.47 -32.05 0.34
CA GLU A 20 1.64 -31.67 -0.47
C GLU A 20 1.94 -30.17 -0.42
N LEU A 21 0.98 -29.32 -0.02
CA LEU A 21 1.19 -27.89 0.18
C LEU A 21 1.81 -27.54 1.55
N ALA A 22 1.78 -28.45 2.52
CA ALA A 22 2.36 -28.23 3.85
C ALA A 22 3.85 -27.80 3.82
N PRO A 23 4.76 -28.44 3.05
CA PRO A 23 6.16 -28.00 2.97
C PRO A 23 6.34 -26.64 2.26
N LEU A 24 5.32 -26.14 1.58
CA LEU A 24 5.34 -24.85 0.88
C LEU A 24 4.68 -23.73 1.71
N ALA A 25 4.17 -24.03 2.90
CA ALA A 25 3.62 -23.06 3.82
C ALA A 25 4.68 -22.01 4.20
N ARG A 26 4.37 -20.72 4.02
CA ARG A 26 5.24 -19.62 4.46
C ARG A 26 4.52 -18.72 5.46
N PRO A 27 5.19 -18.31 6.56
CA PRO A 27 4.61 -17.30 7.44
C PRO A 27 4.58 -15.95 6.73
N ALA A 28 3.50 -15.20 6.93
CA ALA A 28 3.37 -13.80 6.54
C ALA A 28 2.72 -13.01 7.68
N ILE A 29 2.98 -11.72 7.73
CA ILE A 29 2.23 -10.78 8.59
C ILE A 29 1.36 -9.94 7.67
N ARG A 30 0.05 -10.13 7.73
CA ARG A 30 -0.91 -9.27 7.05
C ARG A 30 -1.03 -7.96 7.83
N LEU A 31 -0.87 -6.84 7.13
CA LEU A 31 -1.06 -5.52 7.71
C LEU A 31 -2.50 -5.11 7.37
N HIS A 32 -3.31 -4.79 8.38
CA HIS A 32 -4.63 -4.21 8.19
C HIS A 32 -4.58 -2.71 8.50
N PRO A 33 -4.40 -1.83 7.49
CA PRO A 33 -4.48 -0.38 7.70
C PRO A 33 -5.89 0.01 8.13
N ARG A 34 -5.97 0.91 9.10
CA ARG A 34 -7.23 1.48 9.59
C ARG A 34 -7.10 2.99 9.70
N PRO A 35 -8.12 3.78 9.33
CA PRO A 35 -8.02 5.23 9.42
C PRO A 35 -7.71 5.65 10.86
N GLY A 36 -6.71 6.51 11.03
CA GLY A 36 -6.25 6.92 12.35
C GLY A 36 -5.25 8.08 12.29
N SER A 37 -4.72 8.44 13.45
CA SER A 37 -3.68 9.48 13.57
C SER A 37 -2.47 8.89 14.29
N PRO A 38 -1.70 8.03 13.60
CA PRO A 38 -0.54 7.37 14.19
C PRO A 38 0.53 8.37 14.61
N SER A 39 1.26 8.04 15.67
CA SER A 39 2.50 8.73 16.06
C SER A 39 3.71 8.14 15.35
N ALA A 40 4.84 8.86 15.37
CA ALA A 40 6.12 8.36 14.87
C ALA A 40 6.63 7.14 15.67
N GLY A 41 6.08 6.88 16.86
CA GLY A 41 6.39 5.72 17.68
C GLY A 41 5.70 4.43 17.23
N GLU A 42 4.78 4.48 16.27
CA GLU A 42 3.93 3.34 15.88
C GLU A 42 4.23 2.85 14.47
N SER A 43 3.95 1.55 14.23
CA SER A 43 3.89 1.02 12.88
C SER A 43 2.66 1.58 12.16
N SER A 44 2.86 2.27 11.05
CA SER A 44 1.81 3.01 10.37
C SER A 44 2.01 3.10 8.85
N VAL A 45 0.95 3.48 8.16
CA VAL A 45 0.96 3.86 6.73
C VAL A 45 0.56 5.32 6.65
N GLY A 46 1.24 6.12 5.81
CA GLY A 46 0.98 7.56 5.64
C GLY A 46 1.08 8.40 6.91
N GLY A 47 1.60 7.84 8.00
CA GLY A 47 1.84 8.49 9.27
C GLY A 47 3.16 9.25 9.30
N PRO A 48 3.40 10.04 10.38
CA PRO A 48 4.69 10.66 10.59
C PRO A 48 5.79 9.60 10.74
N LEU A 49 6.94 9.85 10.11
CA LEU A 49 8.12 9.01 10.27
C LEU A 49 8.93 9.45 11.50
N LEU A 50 9.58 8.50 12.16
CA LEU A 50 10.65 8.73 13.13
C LEU A 50 11.92 9.14 12.38
N TRP A 51 11.91 10.32 11.77
CA TRP A 51 12.99 10.86 10.94
C TRP A 51 13.87 11.81 11.75
N PRO A 52 15.21 11.61 11.87
CA PRO A 52 16.09 12.53 12.57
C PRO A 52 16.04 13.94 11.98
N ALA A 53 16.00 14.96 12.82
CA ALA A 53 15.98 16.36 12.39
C ALA A 53 17.23 16.77 11.62
N GLU A 54 18.40 16.19 11.96
CA GLU A 54 19.69 16.48 11.34
C GLU A 54 19.93 15.68 10.04
N GLU A 55 19.08 14.70 9.74
CA GLU A 55 19.21 13.89 8.52
C GLU A 55 18.43 14.53 7.37
N PRO A 56 19.08 14.86 6.24
CA PRO A 56 18.39 15.41 5.08
C PRO A 56 17.26 14.50 4.62
N TRP A 57 16.11 15.09 4.29
CA TRP A 57 15.01 14.33 3.71
C TRP A 57 15.44 13.71 2.36
N PRO A 58 15.08 12.46 2.05
CA PRO A 58 15.47 11.84 0.79
C PRO A 58 14.70 12.48 -0.37
N HIS A 59 15.44 12.69 -1.46
CA HIS A 59 14.88 13.20 -2.70
C HIS A 59 15.13 12.19 -3.83
N CYS A 60 14.23 12.19 -4.81
CA CYS A 60 14.45 11.45 -6.04
C CYS A 60 15.45 12.21 -6.93
N GLU A 61 16.49 11.51 -7.36
CA GLU A 61 17.56 12.06 -8.23
C GLU A 61 17.25 11.89 -9.73
N ALA A 62 16.13 11.26 -10.09
CA ALA A 62 15.77 11.07 -11.49
C ALA A 62 15.32 12.40 -12.12
N SER A 63 15.65 12.60 -13.40
CA SER A 63 15.10 13.71 -14.16
C SER A 63 13.59 13.54 -14.32
N HIS A 64 12.82 14.42 -13.70
CA HIS A 64 11.38 14.45 -13.83
C HIS A 64 11.00 15.49 -14.87
N LEU A 65 10.41 15.03 -15.98
CA LEU A 65 9.76 15.95 -16.90
C LEU A 65 8.52 16.52 -16.19
N HIS A 66 8.66 17.73 -15.65
CA HIS A 66 7.56 18.56 -15.14
C HIS A 66 6.62 19.06 -16.26
N VAL A 67 6.56 18.37 -17.40
CA VAL A 67 5.55 18.62 -18.43
C VAL A 67 4.22 18.16 -17.86
N ASP A 68 3.32 19.11 -17.63
CA ASP A 68 2.00 18.88 -17.07
C ASP A 68 1.19 17.99 -18.03
N SER A 69 0.94 16.75 -17.60
CA SER A 69 0.08 15.81 -18.34
C SER A 69 -1.41 16.13 -18.16
N GLY A 70 -1.77 17.11 -17.33
CA GLY A 70 -3.14 17.46 -16.96
C GLY A 70 -3.75 16.55 -15.89
N PHE A 71 -3.02 15.52 -15.44
CA PHE A 71 -3.48 14.54 -14.46
C PHE A 71 -2.83 14.69 -13.08
N ARG A 72 -1.79 15.53 -12.97
CA ARG A 72 -1.06 15.74 -11.72
C ARG A 72 -1.85 16.58 -10.75
N GLN A 73 -1.75 16.26 -9.47
CA GLN A 73 -2.46 16.97 -8.41
C GLN A 73 -1.49 17.33 -7.28
N SER A 74 -1.71 18.48 -6.63
CA SER A 74 -0.99 18.77 -5.40
C SER A 74 -1.45 17.83 -4.28
N PRO A 75 -0.59 17.47 -3.30
CA PRO A 75 -1.02 16.69 -2.14
C PRO A 75 -2.20 17.32 -1.39
N ALA A 76 -2.28 18.66 -1.37
CA ALA A 76 -3.40 19.39 -0.77
C ALA A 76 -4.72 19.17 -1.53
N ASP A 77 -4.69 19.14 -2.86
CA ASP A 77 -5.86 18.86 -3.71
C ASP A 77 -6.33 17.41 -3.55
N VAL A 78 -5.40 16.44 -3.51
CA VAL A 78 -5.73 15.03 -3.26
C VAL A 78 -6.45 14.88 -1.92
N ARG A 79 -5.90 15.47 -0.85
CA ARG A 79 -6.52 15.45 0.49
C ARG A 79 -7.89 16.15 0.50
N LEU A 80 -8.05 17.25 -0.23
CA LEU A 80 -9.32 17.96 -0.38
C LEU A 80 -10.37 17.08 -1.09
N MET A 81 -10.00 16.47 -2.21
CA MET A 81 -10.83 15.54 -2.97
C MET A 81 -11.31 14.38 -2.11
N ARG A 82 -10.43 13.76 -1.32
CA ARG A 82 -10.77 12.67 -0.40
C ARG A 82 -11.74 13.11 0.69
N ARG A 83 -11.51 14.25 1.35
CA ARG A 83 -12.45 14.82 2.34
C ARG A 83 -13.83 15.03 1.76
N ARG A 84 -13.90 15.58 0.54
CA ARG A 84 -15.16 15.76 -0.19
C ARG A 84 -15.82 14.41 -0.46
N GLN A 85 -15.10 13.47 -1.06
CA GLN A 85 -15.63 12.13 -1.36
C GLN A 85 -16.16 11.41 -0.11
N ALA A 86 -15.43 11.48 1.01
CA ALA A 86 -15.86 10.88 2.28
C ALA A 86 -17.15 11.49 2.84
N ARG A 87 -17.39 12.80 2.65
CA ARG A 87 -18.67 13.42 3.01
C ARG A 87 -19.81 13.00 2.08
N TRP A 88 -19.58 13.00 0.76
CA TRP A 88 -20.57 12.56 -0.22
C TRP A 88 -21.07 11.14 0.05
N HIS A 89 -20.17 10.23 0.45
CA HIS A 89 -20.56 8.86 0.81
C HIS A 89 -21.39 8.77 2.10
N ARG A 90 -21.25 9.71 3.04
CA ARG A 90 -22.02 9.75 4.29
C ARG A 90 -23.39 10.42 4.12
N ASP A 91 -23.48 11.45 3.29
CA ASP A 91 -24.71 12.21 3.05
C ASP A 91 -25.36 11.81 1.72
N HIS A 92 -26.16 10.74 1.73
CA HIS A 92 -26.91 10.27 0.56
C HIS A 92 -27.95 11.29 0.04
N ASP A 93 -28.31 12.30 0.84
CA ASP A 93 -29.36 13.28 0.54
C ASP A 93 -28.91 14.41 -0.42
N GLY A 94 -27.73 14.30 -1.02
CA GLY A 94 -27.34 15.10 -2.20
C GLY A 94 -27.19 16.61 -1.99
N ARG A 95 -27.09 17.08 -0.73
CA ARG A 95 -27.06 18.51 -0.38
C ARG A 95 -25.66 19.06 -0.10
N GLY A 96 -24.61 18.39 -0.61
CA GLY A 96 -23.21 18.66 -0.25
C GLY A 96 -22.49 19.65 -1.17
N GLY A 97 -22.71 20.96 -0.98
CA GLY A 97 -21.84 22.00 -1.54
C GLY A 97 -20.41 21.96 -0.97
N MET A 98 -19.52 22.80 -1.49
CA MET A 98 -18.19 23.00 -0.88
C MET A 98 -18.38 23.76 0.45
N THR A 99 -17.67 23.33 1.49
CA THR A 99 -17.66 24.10 2.75
C THR A 99 -16.75 25.34 2.59
N PRO A 100 -16.95 26.42 3.36
CA PRO A 100 -16.08 27.60 3.27
C PRO A 100 -14.58 27.30 3.47
N GLU A 101 -14.25 26.36 4.36
CA GLU A 101 -12.86 25.91 4.57
C GLU A 101 -12.28 25.27 3.31
N GLU A 102 -13.07 24.45 2.64
CA GLU A 102 -12.66 23.79 1.41
C GLU A 102 -12.58 24.71 0.19
N GLU A 103 -13.47 25.70 0.11
CA GLU A 103 -13.39 26.77 -0.89
C GLU A 103 -12.09 27.53 -0.72
N ALA A 104 -11.73 27.89 0.52
CA ALA A 104 -10.47 28.56 0.83
C ALA A 104 -9.24 27.68 0.47
N ILE A 105 -9.30 26.36 0.71
CA ILE A 105 -8.23 25.44 0.29
C ILE A 105 -8.13 25.41 -1.23
N LYS A 106 -9.25 25.28 -1.94
CA LYS A 106 -9.30 25.25 -3.40
C LYS A 106 -8.77 26.56 -4.00
N GLU A 107 -9.19 27.71 -3.46
CA GLU A 107 -8.74 29.03 -3.90
C GLU A 107 -7.24 29.20 -3.68
N ARG A 108 -6.73 28.83 -2.50
CA ARG A 108 -5.29 28.86 -2.21
C ARG A 108 -4.50 27.94 -3.16
N ASN A 109 -5.01 26.74 -3.43
CA ASN A 109 -4.36 25.80 -4.35
C ASN A 109 -4.39 26.31 -5.79
N ALA A 110 -5.49 26.94 -6.22
CA ALA A 110 -5.60 27.58 -7.52
C ALA A 110 -4.66 28.78 -7.66
N ALA A 111 -4.55 29.63 -6.64
CA ALA A 111 -3.59 30.74 -6.61
C ALA A 111 -2.15 30.23 -6.74
N ARG A 112 -1.80 29.18 -5.97
CA ARG A 112 -0.49 28.52 -6.09
C ARG A 112 -0.28 27.90 -7.47
N LEU A 113 -1.34 27.38 -8.12
CA LEU A 113 -1.27 26.90 -9.51
C LEU A 113 -1.08 28.02 -10.53
N THR A 114 -1.68 29.17 -10.33
CA THR A 114 -1.47 30.33 -11.21
C THR A 114 -0.04 30.86 -11.09
N GLU A 115 0.44 31.08 -9.85
CA GLU A 115 1.83 31.50 -9.60
C GLU A 115 2.86 30.56 -10.26
N ARG A 116 2.52 29.27 -10.38
CA ARG A 116 3.35 28.25 -11.05
C ARG A 116 3.42 28.37 -12.55
N LEU A 117 2.26 28.54 -13.18
CA LEU A 117 2.18 28.64 -14.63
C LEU A 117 2.85 29.94 -15.11
N ASP A 118 2.88 30.94 -14.24
CA ASP A 118 3.57 32.21 -14.47
C ASP A 118 5.07 32.18 -14.13
N ALA A 119 5.52 31.20 -13.34
CA ALA A 119 6.93 31.00 -13.04
C ALA A 119 7.63 30.21 -14.16
N ASP A 120 8.91 30.50 -14.41
CA ASP A 120 9.73 29.64 -15.24
C ASP A 120 9.69 28.21 -14.65
N PRO A 121 9.53 27.16 -15.48
CA PRO A 121 9.50 25.80 -14.98
C PRO A 121 10.76 25.56 -14.14
N PRO A 122 10.64 24.96 -12.94
CA PRO A 122 11.81 24.62 -12.15
C PRO A 122 12.77 23.82 -13.04
N PRO A 123 14.10 23.97 -12.85
CA PRO A 123 15.07 23.16 -13.59
C PRO A 123 14.62 21.69 -13.54
N ALA A 124 14.78 20.96 -14.65
CA ALA A 124 14.44 19.53 -14.72
C ALA A 124 15.15 18.65 -13.66
N ASP A 125 16.11 19.25 -12.95
CA ASP A 125 16.94 18.70 -11.89
C ASP A 125 16.52 19.16 -10.47
N CYS A 126 15.34 19.76 -10.29
CA CYS A 126 14.85 20.11 -8.95
C CYS A 126 14.57 18.81 -8.16
N PRO A 127 15.25 18.59 -7.01
CA PRO A 127 15.12 17.33 -6.29
C PRO A 127 13.69 17.17 -5.75
N VAL A 128 13.04 16.05 -6.08
CA VAL A 128 11.66 15.76 -5.67
C VAL A 128 11.68 15.10 -4.29
N PRO A 129 11.12 15.70 -3.22
CA PRO A 129 11.10 15.06 -1.90
C PRO A 129 10.22 13.79 -1.96
N MET A 130 10.74 12.69 -1.42
CA MET A 130 10.02 11.41 -1.45
C MET A 130 8.86 11.42 -0.46
N LEU A 131 7.75 10.77 -0.81
CA LEU A 131 6.58 10.64 0.07
C LEU A 131 6.83 9.55 1.12
N PRO A 132 6.47 9.79 2.40
CA PRO A 132 6.48 8.75 3.41
C PRO A 132 5.32 7.77 3.16
N VAL A 133 5.63 6.49 2.99
CA VAL A 133 4.64 5.44 2.67
C VAL A 133 4.27 4.67 3.92
N ALA A 134 5.27 4.10 4.57
CA ALA A 134 5.07 3.24 5.72
C ALA A 134 6.26 3.31 6.68
N GLN A 135 5.96 3.06 7.94
CA GLN A 135 6.94 2.83 8.98
C GLN A 135 6.56 1.55 9.72
N LEU A 136 7.50 0.62 9.85
CA LEU A 136 7.26 -0.71 10.42
C LEU A 136 8.31 -1.01 11.47
N TYR A 137 7.87 -1.20 12.71
CA TYR A 137 8.74 -1.63 13.80
C TYR A 137 8.83 -3.15 13.84
N LEU A 138 10.04 -3.65 14.10
CA LEU A 138 10.33 -5.08 14.21
C LEU A 138 9.50 -5.76 15.31
N ARG A 139 9.23 -5.06 16.42
CA ARG A 139 8.39 -5.56 17.52
C ARG A 139 6.94 -5.87 17.09
N ASP A 140 6.44 -5.16 16.07
CA ASP A 140 5.09 -5.34 15.54
C ASP A 140 5.11 -6.35 14.39
N ILE A 141 6.19 -6.35 13.59
CA ILE A 141 6.36 -7.17 12.38
C ILE A 141 7.63 -8.05 12.49
N PRO A 142 7.58 -9.17 13.24
CA PRO A 142 8.77 -9.97 13.54
C PRO A 142 9.35 -10.74 12.35
N LEU A 143 8.68 -10.75 11.20
CA LEU A 143 9.20 -11.36 9.96
C LEU A 143 10.18 -10.46 9.19
N LEU A 144 10.29 -9.18 9.56
CA LEU A 144 11.29 -8.28 8.99
C LEU A 144 12.71 -8.80 9.29
N GLN A 145 13.60 -8.69 8.30
CA GLN A 145 15.00 -9.11 8.41
C GLN A 145 15.91 -7.88 8.32
N PRO A 146 16.09 -7.12 9.42
CA PRO A 146 16.89 -5.90 9.41
C PRO A 146 18.38 -6.21 9.16
N PRO A 147 19.10 -5.30 8.48
CA PRO A 147 20.56 -5.32 8.50
C PRO A 147 21.05 -4.87 9.89
N GLY A 148 21.95 -5.66 10.50
CA GLY A 148 22.56 -5.30 11.77
C GLY A 148 21.59 -5.30 12.95
N GLN A 149 21.57 -4.21 13.72
CA GLN A 149 20.75 -4.04 14.94
C GLN A 149 19.56 -3.08 14.73
N ALA A 150 19.19 -2.79 13.48
CA ALA A 150 18.03 -1.96 13.19
C ALA A 150 16.73 -2.64 13.66
N ASP A 151 15.80 -1.86 14.19
CA ASP A 151 14.49 -2.32 14.68
C ASP A 151 13.32 -1.57 14.03
N LEU A 152 13.62 -0.70 13.06
CA LEU A 152 12.66 0.12 12.35
C LEU A 152 12.98 0.17 10.85
N LEU A 153 11.98 -0.18 10.03
CA LEU A 153 11.99 0.00 8.58
C LEU A 153 11.10 1.18 8.21
N GLN A 154 11.61 2.09 7.40
CA GLN A 154 10.83 3.16 6.77
C GLN A 154 10.86 3.00 5.26
N VAL A 155 9.69 3.16 4.65
CA VAL A 155 9.47 3.04 3.23
C VAL A 155 9.02 4.39 2.71
N LEU A 156 9.75 4.91 1.73
CA LEU A 156 9.40 6.12 1.01
C LEU A 156 9.37 5.84 -0.48
N TRP A 157 8.57 6.58 -1.24
CA TRP A 157 8.58 6.48 -2.69
C TRP A 157 8.55 7.84 -3.38
N CYS A 158 8.96 7.88 -4.64
CA CYS A 158 8.80 9.05 -5.48
C CYS A 158 7.31 9.26 -5.80
N PRO A 159 6.80 10.50 -5.78
CA PRO A 159 5.43 10.80 -6.20
C PRO A 159 5.20 10.75 -7.72
N TYR A 160 6.22 10.40 -8.51
CA TYR A 160 6.17 10.31 -9.97
C TYR A 160 6.48 8.89 -10.45
N ASP A 161 5.98 8.56 -11.63
CA ASP A 161 6.32 7.33 -12.34
C ASP A 161 7.71 7.39 -12.94
N HIS A 162 8.38 6.25 -12.95
CA HIS A 162 9.66 6.07 -13.60
C HIS A 162 9.58 4.98 -14.67
N ASP A 163 10.21 5.27 -15.80
CA ASP A 163 10.48 4.30 -16.84
C ASP A 163 11.48 3.23 -16.36
N PRO A 164 11.47 2.02 -16.94
CA PRO A 164 10.56 1.57 -18.00
C PRO A 164 9.24 0.97 -17.47
N HIS A 165 9.06 0.88 -16.15
CA HIS A 165 7.98 0.08 -15.55
C HIS A 165 6.76 0.90 -15.14
N HIS A 166 6.78 2.22 -15.30
CA HIS A 166 5.74 3.15 -14.85
C HIS A 166 5.35 2.93 -13.37
N LYS A 167 6.37 2.92 -12.50
CA LYS A 167 6.25 2.72 -11.04
C LYS A 167 7.12 3.75 -10.32
N PRO A 168 6.83 4.11 -9.06
CA PRO A 168 7.66 5.04 -8.35
C PRO A 168 8.99 4.40 -7.91
N ALA A 169 10.05 5.20 -7.91
CA ALA A 169 11.29 4.81 -7.25
C ALA A 169 11.04 4.70 -5.74
N THR A 170 11.41 3.57 -5.14
CA THR A 170 11.21 3.31 -3.70
C THR A 170 12.55 3.35 -2.97
N ALA A 171 12.59 4.01 -1.82
CA ALA A 171 13.74 4.05 -0.93
C ALA A 171 13.37 3.41 0.41
N LEU A 172 14.29 2.59 0.93
CA LEU A 172 14.13 1.87 2.19
C LEU A 172 15.21 2.32 3.16
N PHE A 173 14.79 2.68 4.37
CA PHE A 173 15.70 3.11 5.44
C PHE A 173 15.52 2.19 6.65
N TRP A 174 16.61 1.53 7.03
CA TRP A 174 16.68 0.74 8.26
C TRP A 174 17.39 1.57 9.32
N ARG A 175 16.82 1.64 10.53
CA ARG A 175 17.39 2.40 11.65
C ARG A 175 17.14 1.75 13.00
N SER A 176 17.93 2.17 13.98
CA SER A 176 17.61 1.95 15.39
C SER A 176 16.72 3.09 15.87
N ALA A 177 15.50 2.78 16.28
CA ALA A 177 14.55 3.78 16.76
C ALA A 177 15.05 4.52 18.00
N ALA A 178 15.83 3.85 18.85
CA ALA A 178 16.39 4.43 20.06
C ALA A 178 17.48 5.49 19.81
N GLU A 179 18.08 5.51 18.61
CA GLU A 179 19.10 6.49 18.23
C GLU A 179 18.49 7.82 17.76
N VAL A 180 17.20 7.84 17.43
CA VAL A 180 16.50 9.06 16.98
C VAL A 180 15.99 9.84 18.18
N VAL A 181 16.67 10.94 18.52
CA VAL A 181 16.30 11.81 19.64
C VAL A 181 15.39 12.94 19.18
N ASP A 182 15.87 13.75 18.23
CA ASP A 182 15.12 14.87 17.67
C ASP A 182 14.46 14.47 16.35
N ILE A 183 13.13 14.58 16.30
CA ILE A 183 12.33 14.19 15.13
C ILE A 183 12.07 15.41 14.26
N LEU A 184 12.24 15.26 12.94
CA LEU A 184 11.89 16.26 11.94
C LEU A 184 10.38 16.58 12.02
N ALA A 185 10.06 17.79 12.47
CA ALA A 185 8.68 18.19 12.75
C ALA A 185 7.82 18.36 11.47
N THR A 186 8.41 18.89 10.41
CA THR A 186 7.72 19.20 9.15
C THR A 186 8.51 18.62 7.98
N PRO A 187 8.24 17.37 7.58
CA PRO A 187 8.86 16.82 6.38
C PRO A 187 8.46 17.63 5.14
N PRO A 188 9.37 17.82 4.17
CA PRO A 188 9.03 18.51 2.94
C PRO A 188 7.99 17.72 2.15
N GLU A 189 6.98 18.41 1.63
CA GLU A 189 5.98 17.78 0.76
C GLU A 189 6.37 17.96 -0.70
N PRO A 190 6.16 16.95 -1.55
CA PRO A 190 6.34 17.12 -2.98
C PRO A 190 5.31 18.08 -3.52
N TYR A 191 5.65 18.61 -4.68
CA TYR A 191 4.80 19.60 -5.29
C TYR A 191 3.52 19.03 -5.86
N GLU A 192 3.66 17.88 -6.50
CA GLU A 192 2.58 17.16 -7.15
C GLU A 192 2.79 15.66 -6.98
N VAL A 193 1.72 14.93 -7.22
CA VAL A 193 1.72 13.48 -7.39
C VAL A 193 1.13 13.15 -8.76
N ASN A 194 1.72 12.16 -9.44
CA ASN A 194 1.20 11.65 -10.72
C ASN A 194 -0.16 10.97 -10.57
N ASP A 195 -0.34 10.25 -9.46
CA ASP A 195 -1.53 9.48 -9.15
C ASP A 195 -1.94 9.76 -7.68
N ASP A 196 -3.24 9.93 -7.43
CA ASP A 196 -3.71 10.19 -6.08
C ASP A 196 -3.38 9.02 -5.13
N GLY A 197 -3.26 7.81 -5.68
CA GLY A 197 -2.89 6.59 -5.01
C GLY A 197 -1.44 6.53 -4.54
N TYR A 198 -0.58 7.48 -4.92
CA TYR A 198 0.78 7.60 -4.38
C TYR A 198 0.81 8.36 -3.05
N LEU A 199 -0.24 9.12 -2.72
CA LEU A 199 -0.33 9.79 -1.44
C LEU A 199 -1.07 8.89 -0.44
N PRO A 200 -0.39 8.24 0.53
CA PRO A 200 -1.08 7.43 1.53
C PRO A 200 -1.90 8.27 2.51
N GLU A 201 -3.03 7.74 2.96
CA GLU A 201 -3.76 8.26 4.11
C GLU A 201 -3.10 7.77 5.43
N PRO A 202 -3.07 8.60 6.48
CA PRO A 202 -2.62 8.16 7.79
C PRO A 202 -3.49 7.02 8.32
N CYS A 203 -2.87 5.85 8.49
CA CYS A 203 -3.50 4.66 9.00
C CYS A 203 -2.66 4.06 10.14
N VAL A 204 -3.33 3.63 11.21
CA VAL A 204 -2.73 2.71 12.19
C VAL A 204 -2.76 1.29 11.62
N LEU A 205 -1.73 0.50 11.91
CA LEU A 205 -1.67 -0.89 11.47
C LEU A 205 -2.18 -1.83 12.55
N ALA A 206 -2.90 -2.86 12.13
CA ALA A 206 -3.18 -4.04 12.94
C ALA A 206 -2.56 -5.26 12.28
N PRO A 207 -1.34 -5.66 12.70
CA PRO A 207 -0.67 -6.83 12.18
C PRO A 207 -1.39 -8.13 12.57
N GLU A 208 -1.47 -9.07 11.64
CA GLU A 208 -2.03 -10.41 11.85
C GLU A 208 -1.06 -11.45 11.28
N ALA A 209 -0.63 -12.41 12.12
CA ALA A 209 0.17 -13.53 11.65
C ALA A 209 -0.70 -14.52 10.87
N ILE A 210 -0.29 -14.84 9.65
CA ILE A 210 -0.98 -15.76 8.76
C ILE A 210 0.03 -16.73 8.13
N THR A 211 -0.48 -17.84 7.61
CA THR A 211 0.27 -18.76 6.76
C THR A 211 -0.20 -18.59 5.33
N GLU A 212 0.69 -18.57 4.36
CA GLU A 212 0.37 -18.52 2.92
C GLU A 212 0.93 -19.70 2.15
N TYR A 213 0.35 -19.95 0.99
CA TYR A 213 0.76 -21.00 0.05
C TYR A 213 1.07 -20.38 -1.32
N PRO A 214 1.88 -21.03 -2.16
CA PRO A 214 2.20 -20.52 -3.48
C PRO A 214 0.94 -20.41 -4.34
N ASN A 215 0.88 -19.38 -5.17
CA ASN A 215 -0.15 -19.27 -6.21
C ASN A 215 -0.07 -20.47 -7.16
N SER A 216 -1.19 -20.81 -7.78
CA SER A 216 -1.33 -21.92 -8.72
C SER A 216 -0.28 -21.94 -9.83
N LEU A 217 0.23 -20.77 -10.26
CA LEU A 217 1.25 -20.64 -11.28
C LEU A 217 2.68 -20.99 -10.81
N ASP A 218 2.95 -20.94 -9.50
CA ASP A 218 4.21 -21.41 -8.90
C ASP A 218 4.19 -22.92 -8.60
N LEU A 219 3.05 -23.60 -8.80
CA LEU A 219 2.90 -25.01 -8.49
C LEU A 219 3.49 -25.91 -9.58
N SER A 220 3.92 -27.11 -9.18
CA SER A 220 4.23 -28.17 -10.15
C SER A 220 2.98 -28.57 -10.95
N PRO A 221 3.12 -29.08 -12.19
CA PRO A 221 1.98 -29.52 -12.99
C PRO A 221 1.08 -30.53 -12.26
N GLN A 222 1.67 -31.43 -11.46
CA GLN A 222 0.94 -32.39 -10.67
C GLN A 222 0.11 -31.72 -9.56
N MET A 223 0.69 -30.75 -8.85
CA MET A 223 -0.01 -30.02 -7.80
C MET A 223 -1.10 -29.11 -8.36
N LEU A 224 -0.88 -28.53 -9.53
CA LEU A 224 -1.89 -27.75 -10.23
C LEU A 224 -3.12 -28.62 -10.59
N LEU A 225 -2.93 -29.85 -11.07
CA LEU A 225 -4.03 -30.78 -11.31
C LEU A 225 -4.81 -31.10 -10.04
N MET A 226 -4.12 -31.21 -8.89
CA MET A 226 -4.78 -31.45 -7.61
C MET A 226 -5.57 -30.23 -7.10
N VAL A 227 -5.05 -29.01 -7.30
CA VAL A 227 -5.78 -27.77 -7.02
C VAL A 227 -7.01 -27.63 -7.93
N GLN A 228 -6.91 -28.09 -9.18
CA GLN A 228 -8.00 -28.05 -10.15
C GLN A 228 -9.11 -29.09 -9.89
N ASP A 229 -8.90 -30.04 -8.98
CA ASP A 229 -9.86 -31.08 -8.65
C ASP A 229 -10.91 -30.58 -7.63
N TRP A 230 -12.03 -30.07 -8.13
CA TRP A 230 -13.11 -29.53 -7.31
C TRP A 230 -13.70 -30.52 -6.30
N SER A 231 -13.65 -31.83 -6.61
CA SER A 231 -14.18 -32.87 -5.72
C SER A 231 -13.47 -32.89 -4.36
N ARG A 232 -12.19 -32.50 -4.33
CA ARG A 232 -11.40 -32.40 -3.10
C ARG A 232 -11.87 -31.26 -2.21
N TRP A 233 -12.15 -30.10 -2.80
CA TRP A 233 -12.62 -28.92 -2.08
C TRP A 233 -14.05 -29.11 -1.55
N GLN A 234 -14.93 -29.73 -2.35
CA GLN A 234 -16.27 -30.09 -1.94
C GLN A 234 -16.28 -31.08 -0.77
N ALA A 235 -15.45 -32.13 -0.84
CA ALA A 235 -15.33 -33.11 0.23
C ALA A 235 -14.87 -32.49 1.57
N ALA A 236 -14.15 -31.36 1.49
CA ALA A 236 -13.69 -30.59 2.64
C ALA A 236 -14.69 -29.53 3.13
N GLY A 237 -15.86 -29.40 2.49
CA GLY A 237 -16.92 -28.48 2.89
C GLY A 237 -16.80 -27.06 2.33
N ALA A 238 -16.03 -26.85 1.26
CA ALA A 238 -16.07 -25.58 0.53
C ALA A 238 -17.46 -25.39 -0.11
N ASP A 239 -18.12 -24.26 0.20
CA ASP A 239 -19.41 -23.93 -0.39
C ASP A 239 -19.22 -23.44 -1.84
N VAL A 240 -19.86 -24.15 -2.76
CA VAL A 240 -19.65 -24.05 -4.20
C VAL A 240 -20.55 -23.02 -4.86
N ASP A 241 -21.69 -22.71 -4.23
CA ASP A 241 -22.70 -21.79 -4.79
C ASP A 241 -22.49 -20.33 -4.34
N SER A 242 -21.57 -20.08 -3.41
CA SER A 242 -21.43 -18.78 -2.74
C SER A 242 -20.19 -17.97 -3.14
N SER A 243 -19.30 -18.48 -4.00
CA SER A 243 -18.13 -17.72 -4.45
C SER A 243 -18.49 -16.84 -5.65
N GLU A 244 -19.10 -15.67 -5.41
CA GLU A 244 -19.36 -14.63 -6.43
C GLU A 244 -18.09 -14.14 -7.19
N HIS A 245 -16.91 -14.68 -6.86
CA HIS A 245 -15.59 -14.21 -7.31
C HIS A 245 -14.64 -15.32 -7.81
N ALA A 246 -15.11 -16.57 -7.98
CA ALA A 246 -14.27 -17.66 -8.50
C ALA A 246 -15.07 -18.55 -9.47
N ASP A 247 -14.77 -18.41 -10.77
CA ASP A 247 -15.42 -19.19 -11.84
C ASP A 247 -14.86 -20.62 -11.93
N CYS A 248 -13.74 -20.93 -11.26
CA CYS A 248 -13.09 -22.24 -11.30
C CYS A 248 -12.27 -22.59 -10.01
N PRO A 249 -11.97 -23.88 -9.75
CA PRO A 249 -11.11 -24.36 -8.64
C PRO A 249 -9.82 -23.59 -8.43
N ARG A 250 -9.18 -23.23 -9.53
CA ARG A 250 -7.92 -22.52 -9.50
C ARG A 250 -8.08 -21.12 -8.91
N ASP A 251 -9.08 -20.38 -9.36
CA ASP A 251 -9.36 -19.03 -8.86
C ASP A 251 -9.80 -19.07 -7.40
N PHE A 252 -10.60 -20.08 -7.01
CA PHE A 252 -10.97 -20.29 -5.63
C PHE A 252 -9.73 -20.49 -4.73
N TYR A 253 -8.80 -21.34 -5.15
CA TYR A 253 -7.54 -21.54 -4.43
C TYR A 253 -6.70 -20.26 -4.38
N ASP A 254 -6.48 -19.61 -5.52
CA ASP A 254 -5.62 -18.44 -5.61
C ASP A 254 -6.15 -17.27 -4.77
N VAL A 255 -7.47 -17.02 -4.81
CA VAL A 255 -8.12 -15.87 -4.14
C VAL A 255 -8.39 -16.13 -2.66
N HIS A 256 -8.78 -17.35 -2.28
CA HIS A 256 -9.27 -17.62 -0.92
C HIS A 256 -8.30 -18.40 -0.05
N LEU A 257 -7.36 -19.14 -0.64
CA LEU A 257 -6.53 -20.11 0.10
C LEU A 257 -5.04 -19.79 0.06
N ALA A 258 -4.51 -19.44 -1.11
CA ALA A 258 -3.09 -19.29 -1.35
C ALA A 258 -2.54 -17.94 -0.89
N ASP A 259 -2.95 -16.87 -1.56
CA ASP A 259 -2.39 -15.53 -1.42
C ASP A 259 -3.33 -14.64 -0.60
N ALA A 260 -2.84 -14.06 0.50
CA ALA A 260 -3.66 -13.15 1.29
C ALA A 260 -3.73 -11.78 0.61
N PRO A 261 -4.94 -11.24 0.36
CA PRO A 261 -5.07 -9.94 -0.30
C PRO A 261 -4.65 -8.79 0.63
N GLY A 262 -4.16 -7.71 0.03
CA GLY A 262 -3.82 -6.47 0.74
C GLY A 262 -2.34 -6.37 1.09
N TRP A 263 -2.06 -5.75 2.24
CA TRP A 263 -0.69 -5.46 2.67
C TRP A 263 -0.13 -6.63 3.46
N LYS A 264 1.12 -7.01 3.18
CA LYS A 264 1.79 -8.06 3.94
C LYS A 264 3.30 -7.93 3.93
N VAL A 265 3.92 -8.56 4.92
CA VAL A 265 5.37 -8.79 5.01
C VAL A 265 5.62 -10.30 5.12
N GLY A 266 6.56 -10.82 4.34
CA GLY A 266 6.82 -12.25 4.25
C GLY A 266 5.85 -12.97 3.30
N GLY A 267 5.66 -14.28 3.50
CA GLY A 267 4.77 -15.10 2.69
C GLY A 267 5.26 -15.38 1.27
N TRP A 268 4.30 -15.55 0.36
CA TRP A 268 4.54 -15.74 -1.07
C TRP A 268 4.32 -14.42 -1.82
N PRO A 269 5.13 -14.09 -2.84
CA PRO A 269 4.85 -12.91 -3.66
C PRO A 269 3.51 -13.10 -4.40
N PRO A 270 2.64 -12.09 -4.44
CA PRO A 270 1.45 -12.16 -5.29
C PRO A 270 1.88 -12.21 -6.75
N TRP A 271 1.25 -13.07 -7.54
CA TRP A 271 1.49 -13.13 -8.99
C TRP A 271 1.05 -11.83 -9.68
N GLY A 272 1.82 -11.37 -10.67
CA GLY A 272 1.70 -10.04 -11.29
C GLY A 272 2.67 -8.98 -10.74
N ARG A 273 3.36 -9.24 -9.62
CA ARG A 273 4.44 -8.37 -9.10
C ARG A 273 5.85 -8.78 -9.52
N THR A 274 6.05 -10.04 -9.88
CA THR A 274 7.31 -10.64 -10.36
C THR A 274 7.27 -10.98 -11.86
N ASP A 275 6.21 -10.61 -12.57
CA ASP A 275 6.07 -10.82 -14.01
C ASP A 275 6.94 -9.81 -14.78
N PRO A 276 7.71 -10.23 -15.82
CA PRO A 276 8.35 -9.31 -16.75
C PRO A 276 7.41 -8.33 -17.46
N ASN A 277 6.09 -8.57 -17.50
CA ASN A 277 5.11 -7.64 -18.04
C ASN A 277 3.94 -7.40 -17.04
N PRO A 278 4.09 -6.46 -16.08
CA PRO A 278 3.13 -6.26 -15.01
C PRO A 278 1.92 -5.45 -15.49
N ASP A 279 0.95 -6.08 -16.16
CA ASP A 279 -0.26 -5.42 -16.69
C ASP A 279 -1.21 -4.86 -15.60
N THR A 280 -0.93 -5.06 -14.30
CA THR A 280 -1.84 -4.71 -13.19
C THR A 280 -1.23 -3.81 -12.10
N ALA A 281 -0.03 -3.26 -12.29
CA ALA A 281 0.66 -2.49 -11.24
C ALA A 281 -0.09 -1.24 -10.74
N LEU A 282 -0.79 -0.52 -11.62
CA LEU A 282 -1.56 0.68 -11.26
C LEU A 282 -2.74 0.36 -10.33
N SER A 283 -3.45 -0.75 -10.57
CA SER A 283 -4.57 -1.20 -9.72
C SER A 283 -4.11 -1.63 -8.32
N VAL A 284 -2.86 -2.06 -8.22
CA VAL A 284 -2.24 -2.43 -6.96
C VAL A 284 -1.97 -1.17 -6.14
N MET A 285 -1.29 -0.14 -6.67
CA MET A 285 -0.89 1.09 -5.96
C MET A 285 -2.06 1.88 -5.37
N CYS A 286 -3.19 1.98 -6.08
CA CYS A 286 -4.43 2.58 -5.55
C CYS A 286 -4.99 1.88 -4.29
N ARG A 287 -4.61 0.62 -4.04
CA ARG A 287 -4.96 -0.14 -2.83
C ARG A 287 -3.95 0.04 -1.68
N TRP A 288 -2.82 0.71 -1.91
CA TRP A 288 -1.76 1.01 -0.91
C TRP A 288 -1.85 2.44 -0.34
N SER A 289 -2.91 3.17 -0.61
CA SER A 289 -3.02 4.57 -0.17
C SER A 289 -4.25 4.87 0.66
N ARG A 290 -5.15 3.90 0.80
CA ARG A 290 -6.43 4.09 1.48
C ARG A 290 -6.61 3.05 2.58
N CYS A 291 -7.22 3.50 3.65
CA CYS A 291 -7.93 2.66 4.60
C CYS A 291 -9.45 2.94 4.47
#